data_AF-A0A8J3NL56-F1
#
_entry.id   AF-A0A8J3NL56-F1
#
_cell.length_a   1.000
_cell.length_b   1.000
_cell.length_c   1.000
_cell.angle_alpha   90.00
_cell.angle_beta   90.00
_cell.angle_gamma   90.00
#
_symmetry.space_group_name_H-M   'P 1'
#
loop_
_entity.id
_entity.type
_entity.pdbx_description
1 polymer ?
#
loop_
_entity_poly.entity_id
_entity_poly.type
_entity_poly.pdbx_seq_one_letter_code
_entity_poly.pdbx_strand_id
1 'polypeptide(L)' 'MAQQRHESALGALYAAVRIAPQEVRNRPAVHRLVHGLCTRAGAGVRTRATEFARAAGIST' A
#
# COMPACT_ATOMS: atom_id res chain seq x y z
N MET A 1 6.26 11.85 -13.09
CA MET A 1 6.34 10.38 -13.27
C MET A 1 6.27 9.57 -11.97
N ALA A 2 6.99 9.91 -10.89
CA ALA A 2 7.00 9.10 -9.67
C ALA A 2 5.62 9.00 -8.97
N GLN A 3 4.87 10.10 -8.92
CA GLN A 3 3.53 10.17 -8.31
C GLN A 3 2.55 9.16 -8.94
N GLN A 4 2.46 9.13 -10.27
CA GLN A 4 1.58 8.21 -10.99
C GLN A 4 1.91 6.73 -10.70
N ARG A 5 3.21 6.39 -10.55
CA ARG A 5 3.61 5.03 -10.17
C ARG A 5 3.16 4.67 -8.77
N HIS A 6 3.24 5.60 -7.81
CA HIS A 6 2.75 5.37 -6.46
C HIS A 6 1.22 5.20 -6.40
N GLU A 7 0.49 5.97 -7.21
CA GLU A 7 -0.97 5.82 -7.33
C GLU A 7 -1.35 4.46 -7.93
N SER A 8 -0.69 4.05 -9.02
CA SER A 8 -0.91 2.73 -9.62
C SER A 8 -0.54 1.60 -8.66
N ALA A 9 0.57 1.71 -7.93
CA ALA A 9 0.97 0.71 -6.94
C ALA A 9 -0.06 0.58 -5.81
N LEU A 10 -0.55 1.71 -5.28
CA LEU A 10 -1.59 1.69 -4.25
C LEU A 10 -2.90 1.09 -4.78
N GLY A 11 -3.30 1.43 -6.01
CA GLY A 11 -4.47 0.83 -6.66
C GLY A 11 -4.36 -0.69 -6.81
N ALA A 12 -3.20 -1.19 -7.21
CA ALA A 12 -2.94 -2.63 -7.32
C ALA A 12 -3.03 -3.33 -5.95
N LEU A 13 -2.53 -2.70 -4.88
CA LEU A 13 -2.63 -3.23 -3.52
C LEU A 13 -4.10 -3.34 -3.04
N TYR A 14 -4.93 -2.34 -3.34
CA TYR A 14 -6.37 -2.40 -3.07
C TYR A 14 -7.07 -3.53 -3.82
N ALA A 15 -6.72 -3.75 -5.09
CA ALA A 15 -7.27 -4.87 -5.85
C ALA A 15 -6.82 -6.21 -5.27
N ALA A 16 -5.52 -6.35 -4.97
CA ALA A 16 -4.94 -7.58 -4.45
C ALA A 16 -5.53 -7.98 -3.09
N VAL A 17 -5.69 -7.04 -2.15
CA VAL A 17 -6.21 -7.35 -0.80
C VAL A 17 -7.66 -7.81 -0.84
N ARG A 18 -8.46 -7.34 -1.82
CA ARG A 18 -9.84 -7.79 -2.02
C ARG A 18 -9.94 -9.23 -2.51
N ILE A 19 -8.91 -9.73 -3.21
CA ILE A 19 -8.88 -11.08 -3.78
C ILE A 19 -8.26 -12.06 -2.78
N ALA A 20 -7.11 -11.69 -2.18
CA ALA A 20 -6.32 -12.57 -1.34
C ALA A 20 -5.80 -11.84 -0.09
N PRO A 21 -6.67 -11.49 0.86
CA PRO A 21 -6.31 -10.63 1.99
C PRO A 21 -5.19 -11.21 2.85
N GLN A 22 -5.23 -12.52 3.12
CA GLN A 22 -4.23 -13.18 3.95
C GLN A 22 -2.86 -13.28 3.26
N GLU A 23 -2.84 -13.54 1.95
CA GLU A 23 -1.59 -13.57 1.18
C GLU A 23 -0.95 -12.19 1.09
N VAL A 24 -1.75 -11.15 0.88
CA VAL A 24 -1.25 -9.78 0.82
C VAL A 24 -0.73 -9.33 2.17
N ARG A 25 -1.49 -9.56 3.25
CA ARG A 25 -1.10 -9.17 4.60
C ARG A 25 0.13 -9.92 5.10
N ASN A 26 0.32 -11.19 4.75
CA ASN A 26 1.43 -11.97 5.32
C ASN A 26 2.72 -11.90 4.50
N ARG A 27 2.73 -11.23 3.34
CA ARG A 27 3.93 -11.13 2.49
C ARG A 27 4.83 -9.96 2.92
N PRO A 28 6.08 -10.20 3.37
CA PRO A 28 6.99 -9.12 3.80
C PRO A 28 7.32 -8.11 2.71
N ALA A 29 7.31 -8.53 1.44
CA ALA A 29 7.51 -7.62 0.31
C ALA A 29 6.39 -6.56 0.22
N VAL A 30 5.15 -6.93 0.54
CA VAL A 30 4.01 -6.01 0.57
C VAL A 30 4.20 -4.98 1.67
N HIS A 31 4.64 -5.39 2.87
CA HIS A 31 4.91 -4.47 3.98
C HIS A 31 5.94 -3.41 3.58
N ARG A 32 7.04 -3.82 2.95
CA ARG A 32 8.06 -2.88 2.44
C ARG A 32 7.52 -1.91 1.39
N LEU A 33 6.67 -2.40 0.48
CA LEU A 33 6.03 -1.55 -0.53
C LEU A 33 5.09 -0.53 0.11
N VAL A 34 4.23 -0.95 1.04
CA VAL A 34 3.29 -0.07 1.74
C VAL A 34 4.04 0.96 2.57
N HIS A 35 5.06 0.57 3.33
CA HIS A 35 5.92 1.50 4.07
C HIS A 35 6.61 2.52 3.14
N GLY A 36 7.08 2.07 1.97
CA GLY A 36 7.63 2.96 0.94
C GLY A 36 6.62 3.98 0.44
N LEU A 37 5.37 3.57 0.22
CA LEU A 37 4.28 4.48 -0.17
C LEU A 37 3.93 5.46 0.96
N CYS A 38 3.89 5.01 2.21
CA CYS A 38 3.62 5.87 3.38
C CYS A 38 4.70 6.92 3.60
N THR A 39 5.96 6.64 3.27
CA THR A 39 7.09 7.54 3.56
C THR A 39 7.49 8.42 2.38
N ARG A 40 7.46 7.89 1.15
CA ARG A 40 8.09 8.52 -0.04
C ARG A 40 7.10 9.08 -1.06
N ALA A 41 5.81 8.78 -0.96
CA ALA A 41 4.82 9.28 -1.90
C ALA A 41 4.41 10.74 -1.61
N GLY A 42 3.72 11.38 -2.56
CA GLY A 42 3.09 12.68 -2.33
C GLY A 42 1.99 12.60 -1.26
N ALA A 43 1.64 13.74 -0.64
CA ALA A 43 0.75 13.81 0.52
C ALA A 43 -0.56 13.01 0.35
N GLY A 44 -1.25 13.16 -0.78
CA GLY A 44 -2.51 12.45 -1.04
C GLY A 44 -2.37 10.92 -1.11
N VAL A 45 -1.26 10.41 -1.64
CA VAL A 45 -1.01 8.96 -1.70
C VAL A 45 -0.56 8.42 -0.35
N ARG A 46 0.22 9.19 0.41
CA ARG A 46 0.63 8.81 1.77
C ARG A 46 -0.57 8.62 2.69
N THR A 47 -1.52 9.56 2.68
CA THR A 47 -2.74 9.45 3.49
C THR A 47 -3.49 8.15 3.17
N ARG A 48 -3.75 7.89 1.88
CA ARG A 48 -4.45 6.67 1.46
C ARG A 48 -3.65 5.39 1.74
N ALA A 49 -2.32 5.42 1.61
CA ALA A 49 -1.46 4.27 1.92
C ALA A 49 -1.48 3.94 3.43
N THR A 50 -1.50 4.95 4.29
CA THR A 50 -1.64 4.77 5.75
C THR A 50 -3.01 4.21 6.12
N GLU A 51 -4.08 4.69 5.48
CA GLU A 51 -5.43 4.13 5.64
C GLU A 51 -5.50 2.67 5.19
N PHE A 52 -4.93 2.36 4.01
CA PHE A 52 -4.79 1.00 3.51
C PHE A 52 -4.05 0.10 4.52
N ALA A 53 -2.91 0.55 5.04
CA ALA A 53 -2.10 -0.21 5.98
C ALA A 53 -2.88 -0.58 7.24
N ARG A 54 -3.59 0.41 7.82
CA ARG A 54 -4.45 0.21 9.00
C ARG A 54 -5.57 -0.79 8.71
N ALA A 55 -6.28 -0.62 7.59
CA ALA A 55 -7.39 -1.51 7.21
C ALA A 55 -6.92 -2.94 6.92
N ALA A 56 -5.74 -3.09 6.31
CA ALA A 56 -5.15 -4.40 5.98
C ALA A 56 -4.40 -5.04 7.16
N GLY A 57 -4.27 -4.37 8.30
CA GLY A 57 -3.51 -4.87 9.46
C GLY A 57 -2.01 -5.03 9.17
N ILE A 58 -1.46 -4.13 8.35
CA ILE A 58 -0.04 -4.06 7.97
C ILE A 58 0.64 -2.99 8.84
N SER A 59 1.76 -3.34 9.46
CA SER A 59 2.57 -2.40 10.22
C SER A 59 3.43 -1.58 9.26
N THR A 60 3.34 -0.25 9.35
CA THR A 60 4.07 0.73 8.52
C THR A 60 4.88 1.66 9.37
#